data_AF-A0A5C4XIK9-F1
#
_entry.id   AF-A0A5C4XIK9-F1
#
_cell.length_a   1.000
_cell.length_b   1.000
_cell.length_c   1.000
_cell.angle_alpha   90.00
_cell.angle_beta   90.00
_cell.angle_gamma   90.00
#
_symmetry.space_group_name_H-M   'P 1'
#
loop_
_entity.id
_entity.type
_entity.pdbx_description
1 polymer ?
#
loop_
_entity_poly.entity_id
_entity_poly.type
_entity_poly.pdbx_seq_one_letter_code
_entity_poly.pdbx_strand_id
1 'polypeptide(L)' 'MLKEVYKGREIVIDFSPLPNRPLGRHAAARKNWTVKIDGESILDRISYIGIRDENLIMSAAKKYVDKLY' A
#
# COMPACT_ATOMS: atom_id res chain seq x y z
N MET A 1 -8.04 -8.04 1.94
CA MET A 1 -8.21 -6.57 1.91
C MET A 1 -8.43 -6.10 3.33
N LEU A 2 -7.63 -5.15 3.81
CA LEU A 2 -7.69 -4.60 5.15
C LEU A 2 -8.09 -3.11 5.05
N LYS A 3 -9.06 -2.68 5.85
CA LYS A 3 -9.63 -1.33 5.79
C LYS A 3 -9.73 -0.76 7.19
N GLU A 4 -9.24 0.46 7.39
CA GLU A 4 -9.27 1.16 8.67
C GLU A 4 -9.47 2.66 8.46
N VAL A 5 -10.21 3.31 9.35
CA VAL A 5 -10.34 4.77 9.37
C VAL A 5 -9.41 5.33 10.42
N TYR A 6 -8.48 6.19 10.01
CA TYR A 6 -7.51 6.83 10.90
C TYR A 6 -7.52 8.35 10.69
N LYS A 7 -7.74 9.12 11.76
CA LYS A 7 -7.87 10.59 11.72
C LYS A 7 -8.88 11.09 10.67
N GLY A 8 -9.99 10.35 10.48
CA GLY A 8 -11.02 10.69 9.50
C GLY A 8 -10.66 10.38 8.04
N ARG A 9 -9.53 9.70 7.80
CA ARG A 9 -9.04 9.27 6.49
C ARG A 9 -9.21 7.77 6.35
N GLU A 10 -9.70 7.33 5.19
CA GLU A 10 -9.92 5.92 4.92
C GLU A 10 -8.64 5.27 4.38
N ILE A 11 -8.05 4.35 5.14
CA ILE A 11 -6.88 3.57 4.72
C ILE A 11 -7.36 2.19 4.23
N VAL A 12 -7.03 1.85 2.99
CA VAL A 12 -7.32 0.55 2.38
C VAL A 12 -6.02 -0.10 1.93
N ILE A 13 -5.74 -1.29 2.46
CA ILE A 13 -4.61 -2.13 2.06
C ILE A 13 -5.16 -3.35 1.32
N ASP A 14 -4.81 -3.44 0.05
CA ASP A 14 -5.19 -4.54 -0.80
C ASP A 14 -4.00 -5.48 -0.99
N PHE A 15 -4.08 -6.68 -0.43
CA PHE A 15 -3.08 -7.76 -0.57
C PHE A 15 -3.39 -8.69 -1.76
N SER A 16 -4.35 -8.32 -2.62
CA SER A 16 -4.69 -9.13 -3.78
C SER A 16 -3.45 -9.30 -4.66
N PRO A 17 -3.15 -10.53 -5.12
CA PRO A 17 -2.09 -10.73 -6.10
C PRO A 17 -2.43 -9.90 -7.33
N LEU A 18 -1.53 -9.00 -7.71
CA LEU A 18 -1.74 -8.18 -8.91
C LEU A 18 -1.94 -9.11 -10.10
N PRO A 19 -2.94 -8.87 -10.98
CA PRO A 19 -3.14 -9.69 -12.16
C PRO A 19 -1.85 -9.70 -12.98
N ASN A 20 -1.40 -10.90 -13.37
CA ASN A 20 -0.19 -11.12 -14.17
C ASN A 20 -0.29 -10.34 -15.49
N ARG A 21 0.18 -9.08 -15.52
CA ARG A 21 0.45 -8.38 -16.78
C ARG A 21 1.65 -9.07 -17.45
N PRO A 22 1.58 -9.41 -18.75
CA PRO A 22 2.70 -10.04 -19.45
C PRO A 22 3.95 -9.17 -19.28
N LEU A 23 4.97 -9.77 -18.68
CA LEU A 23 6.21 -9.13 -18.26
C LEU A 23 7.00 -8.68 -19.50
N GLY A 24 6.81 -7.44 -19.95
CA GLY A 24 7.87 -6.73 -20.69
C GLY A 24 9.14 -6.69 -19.83
N ARG A 25 10.33 -6.61 -20.46
CA ARG A 25 11.68 -6.83 -19.89
C ARG A 25 12.08 -6.05 -18.61
N HIS A 26 11.17 -5.29 -17.99
CA HIS A 26 11.38 -4.51 -16.75
C HIS A 26 10.49 -4.93 -15.56
N ALA A 27 9.57 -5.89 -15.69
CA ALA A 27 8.51 -6.08 -14.68
C ALA A 27 8.82 -7.12 -13.57
N ALA A 28 10.09 -7.44 -13.32
CA ALA A 28 10.49 -8.38 -12.28
C ALA A 28 10.73 -7.67 -10.93
N ALA A 29 9.66 -7.24 -10.24
CA ALA A 29 9.70 -7.02 -8.79
C ALA A 29 8.30 -7.09 -8.16
N ARG A 30 8.08 -8.18 -7.42
CA ARG A 30 6.87 -8.56 -6.70
C ARG A 30 6.45 -7.50 -5.67
N LYS A 31 5.38 -6.76 -5.94
CA LYS A 31 4.58 -6.09 -4.89
C LYS A 31 3.23 -6.82 -4.80
N ASN A 32 3.06 -7.60 -3.73
CA ASN A 32 1.81 -8.35 -3.48
C ASN A 32 0.75 -7.49 -2.77
N TRP A 33 0.96 -6.17 -2.66
CA TRP A 33 0.03 -5.30 -1.95
C TRP A 33 0.01 -3.86 -2.49
N THR A 34 -1.13 -3.20 -2.30
CA THR A 34 -1.43 -1.81 -2.67
C THR A 34 -2.01 -1.09 -1.47
N VAL A 35 -1.57 0.15 -1.20
CA VAL A 35 -2.19 1.02 -0.18
C VAL A 35 -2.92 2.16 -0.88
N LYS A 36 -4.15 2.43 -0.45
CA LYS A 36 -4.96 3.57 -0.86
C LYS A 36 -5.38 4.36 0.38
N ILE A 37 -5.34 5.68 0.30
CA ILE A 37 -5.86 6.59 1.33
C ILE A 37 -6.90 7.48 0.66
N ASP A 38 -8.14 7.45 1.14
CA ASP A 38 -9.32 8.10 0.54
C ASP A 38 -9.51 7.79 -0.96
N GLY A 39 -9.12 6.57 -1.36
CA GLY A 39 -9.16 6.15 -2.75
C GLY A 39 -7.92 6.52 -3.59
N GLU A 40 -7.04 7.39 -3.09
CA GLU A 40 -5.77 7.71 -3.75
C GLU A 40 -4.70 6.68 -3.44
N SER A 41 -4.08 6.08 -4.46
CA SER A 41 -3.01 5.12 -4.24
C SER A 41 -1.71 5.83 -3.90
N ILE A 42 -1.21 5.61 -2.69
CA ILE A 42 0.04 6.19 -2.19
C ILE A 42 1.24 5.24 -2.36
N LEU A 43 1.05 4.19 -3.17
CA LEU A 43 1.98 3.10 -3.43
C LEU A 43 3.40 3.55 -3.78
N ASP A 44 3.53 4.73 -4.40
CA ASP A 44 4.83 5.27 -4.80
C ASP A 44 5.68 5.67 -3.58
N ARG A 45 5.03 6.18 -2.52
CA ARG A 45 5.69 6.74 -1.33
C ARG A 45 5.95 5.74 -0.20
N ILE A 46 5.21 4.63 -0.15
CA ILE A 46 5.43 3.51 0.80
C ILE A 46 6.11 2.33 0.08
N SER A 47 7.05 2.62 -0.83
CA SER A 47 7.87 1.59 -1.48
C SER A 47 8.95 1.07 -0.53
N TYR A 48 8.56 0.46 0.59
CA TYR A 48 9.52 -0.27 1.43
C TYR A 48 9.66 -1.69 0.91
N ILE A 49 10.76 -1.94 0.20
CA ILE A 49 11.12 -3.26 -0.32
C ILE A 49 11.26 -4.20 0.89
N GLY A 50 10.40 -5.21 0.96
CA GLY A 50 10.53 -6.30 1.95
C GLY A 50 9.53 -6.31 3.09
N ILE A 51 8.68 -5.29 3.27
CA ILE A 51 7.62 -5.36 4.28
C ILE A 51 6.50 -6.28 3.78
N ARG A 52 6.37 -7.43 4.44
CA ARG A 52 5.28 -8.40 4.26
C ARG A 52 4.29 -8.40 5.42
N ASP A 53 4.60 -7.64 6.47
CA ASP A 53 3.82 -7.58 7.69
C ASP A 53 2.73 -6.49 7.56
N GLU A 54 1.48 -6.91 7.71
CA GLU A 54 0.31 -6.04 7.56
C GLU A 54 0.30 -4.90 8.59
N ASN A 55 0.78 -5.14 9.82
CA ASN A 55 0.85 -4.13 10.87
C ASN A 55 1.88 -3.06 10.54
N LEU A 56 3.04 -3.45 9.98
CA LEU A 56 4.04 -2.49 9.52
C LEU A 56 3.53 -1.64 8.35
N ILE A 57 2.80 -2.23 7.41
CA ILE A 57 2.21 -1.49 6.28
C ILE A 57 1.16 -0.51 6.80
N MET A 58 0.31 -0.94 7.74
CA MET A 58 -0.69 -0.06 8.36
C MET A 58 -0.04 1.06 9.18
N SER A 59 1.00 0.75 9.97
CA SER A 59 1.75 1.76 10.70
C SER A 59 2.40 2.79 9.77
N ALA A 60 2.95 2.35 8.63
CA ALA A 60 3.50 3.24 7.61
C ALA A 60 2.39 4.11 6.96
N ALA A 61 1.22 3.55 6.70
CA ALA A 61 0.07 4.29 6.19
C ALA A 61 -0.42 5.34 7.20
N LYS A 62 -0.55 4.99 8.48
CA LYS A 62 -0.86 5.94 9.57
C LYS A 62 0.17 7.05 9.67
N LYS A 63 1.46 6.70 9.65
CA LYS A 63 2.56 7.68 9.65
C LYS A 63 2.52 8.61 8.44
N TYR A 64 2.03 8.15 7.30
CA TYR A 64 1.81 8.99 6.13
C TYR A 64 0.65 9.97 6.35
N VAL A 65 -0.48 9.51 6.91
CA VAL A 65 -1.59 10.39 7.31
C VAL A 65 -1.13 11.44 8.33
N ASP A 66 -0.30 11.03 9.30
CA ASP A 66 0.31 11.94 10.28
C ASP A 66 1.25 12.98 9.66
N LYS A 67 1.85 12.71 8.50
CA LYS A 67 2.68 13.71 7.81
C LYS A 67 1.86 14.75 7.04
N LEU A 68 0.59 14.45 6.75
CA LEU A 68 -0.29 15.37 6.04
C LEU A 68 -0.94 16.41 6.97
N TYR A 69 -0.84 16.25 8.30
CA TYR A 69 -1.49 17.07 9.33
C TYR A 69 -0.56 17.34 10.51
#